data_AF-A0A1C4CJN6-F1
#
_entry.id   AF-A0A1C4CJN6-F1
#
_cell.length_a   1.000
_cell.length_b   1.000
_cell.length_c   1.000
_cell.angle_alpha   90.00
_cell.angle_beta   90.00
_cell.angle_gamma   90.00
#
_symmetry.space_group_name_H-M   'P 1'
#
loop_
_entity.id
_entity.type
_entity.pdbx_description
1 polymer ?
#
loop_
_entity_poly.entity_id
_entity_poly.type
_entity_poly.pdbx_seq_one_letter_code
_entity_poly.pdbx_strand_id
1 'polypeptide(L)'
;MLFELYNQNPGIINVVKDMAQVIVEPRLDKANNNQWYVAAAQGTDTIEVAYLDGMDVPYLEQMDGFTVDGVAWKVRIDAGVAALDYRGLVKSNGAA
;
A
#
# COMPACT_ATOMS: atom_id res chain seq x y z
N MET A 1 -2.19 -8.07 -14.61
CA MET A 1 -3.19 -9.03 -15.13
C MET A 1 -4.54 -8.39 -14.87
N LEU A 2 -5.25 -7.98 -15.92
CA LEU A 2 -6.56 -7.32 -15.80
C LEU A 2 -7.58 -8.41 -15.43
N PHE A 3 -8.21 -8.32 -14.26
CA PHE A 3 -9.22 -9.28 -13.83
C PHE A 3 -10.57 -8.83 -14.40
N GLU A 4 -11.03 -9.47 -15.47
CA GLU A 4 -12.34 -9.15 -16.06
C GLU A 4 -13.47 -9.78 -15.25
N LEU A 5 -14.41 -8.94 -14.81
CA LEU A 5 -15.59 -9.37 -14.08
C LEU A 5 -16.57 -10.05 -15.05
N TYR A 6 -16.65 -11.37 -15.00
CA TYR A 6 -17.54 -12.17 -15.87
C TYR A 6 -19.01 -11.82 -15.63
N ASN A 7 -19.68 -11.21 -16.61
CA ASN A 7 -21.11 -10.91 -16.54
C ASN A 7 -21.92 -12.13 -17.01
N GLN A 8 -22.61 -12.82 -16.09
CA GLN A 8 -23.35 -14.06 -16.37
C GLN A 8 -24.60 -13.85 -17.23
N ASN A 9 -25.10 -12.61 -17.38
CA ASN A 9 -26.24 -12.30 -18.24
C ASN A 9 -26.09 -10.92 -18.92
N PRO A 10 -25.80 -10.86 -20.24
CA PRO A 10 -25.53 -9.61 -20.95
C PRO A 10 -26.74 -8.66 -21.06
N GLY A 11 -27.96 -9.12 -20.76
CA GLY A 11 -29.17 -8.30 -20.72
C GLY A 11 -29.37 -7.53 -19.40
N ILE A 12 -28.56 -7.83 -18.37
CA ILE A 12 -28.62 -7.17 -17.07
C ILE A 12 -27.34 -6.34 -16.91
N ILE A 13 -27.52 -5.03 -16.75
CA ILE A 13 -26.41 -4.10 -16.48
C ILE A 13 -25.94 -4.32 -15.04
N ASN A 14 -24.66 -4.64 -14.87
CA ASN A 14 -24.04 -4.63 -13.56
C ASN A 14 -23.87 -3.18 -13.08
N VAL A 15 -24.73 -2.76 -12.13
CA VAL A 15 -24.74 -1.39 -11.58
C VAL A 15 -23.46 -1.02 -10.83
N VAL A 16 -22.66 -2.02 -10.44
CA VAL A 16 -21.38 -1.81 -9.75
C VAL A 16 -20.16 -2.01 -10.63
N LYS A 17 -20.34 -2.13 -11.96
CA LYS A 17 -19.23 -2.22 -12.89
C LYS A 17 -18.36 -0.96 -12.78
N ASP A 18 -17.04 -1.15 -12.75
CA ASP A 18 -16.03 -0.09 -12.68
C ASP A 18 -16.12 0.79 -11.41
N MET A 19 -16.77 0.31 -10.33
CA MET A 19 -16.84 1.06 -9.06
C MET A 19 -15.50 1.26 -8.36
N ALA A 20 -14.54 0.36 -8.60
CA ALA A 20 -13.26 0.31 -7.93
C ALA A 20 -12.22 -0.43 -8.78
N GLN A 21 -10.96 -0.05 -8.61
CA GLN A 21 -9.84 -0.80 -9.15
C GLN A 21 -9.47 -1.94 -8.20
N VAL A 22 -9.46 -3.17 -8.71
CA VAL A 22 -9.01 -4.33 -7.94
C VAL A 22 -7.48 -4.34 -7.87
N ILE A 23 -6.96 -4.37 -6.65
CA ILE A 23 -5.52 -4.49 -6.35
C ILE A 23 -5.34 -5.75 -5.50
N VAL A 24 -4.38 -6.59 -5.90
CA VAL A 24 -4.07 -7.84 -5.20
C VAL A 24 -2.74 -7.66 -4.47
N GLU A 25 -2.72 -7.84 -3.15
CA GLU A 25 -1.53 -7.67 -2.31
C GLU A 25 -1.31 -8.90 -1.40
N PRO A 26 -0.33 -9.77 -1.72
CA PRO A 26 -0.11 -11.02 -0.99
C PRO A 26 0.19 -10.85 0.50
N ARG A 27 0.76 -9.71 0.91
CA ARG A 27 1.03 -9.43 2.33
C ARG A 27 -0.25 -9.25 3.14
N LEU A 28 -1.33 -8.75 2.53
CA LEU A 28 -2.64 -8.61 3.18
C LEU A 28 -3.34 -9.97 3.28
N ASP A 29 -3.29 -10.77 2.22
CA ASP A 29 -3.85 -12.13 2.21
C ASP A 29 -3.18 -13.03 3.25
N LYS A 30 -1.85 -12.88 3.43
CA LYS A 30 -1.10 -13.57 4.49
C LYS A 30 -1.58 -13.20 5.89
N ALA A 31 -2.03 -11.96 6.10
CA ALA A 31 -2.55 -11.53 7.40
C ALA A 31 -3.94 -12.13 7.66
N ASN A 32 -4.84 -12.07 6.66
CA ASN A 32 -6.12 -12.76 6.67
C ASN A 32 -6.76 -12.77 5.26
N ASN A 33 -6.84 -13.94 4.63
CA ASN A 33 -7.38 -14.11 3.28
C ASN A 33 -8.91 -13.90 3.16
N ASN A 34 -9.63 -13.83 4.28
CA ASN A 34 -11.08 -13.56 4.26
C ASN A 34 -11.39 -12.06 4.36
N GLN A 35 -10.38 -11.22 4.62
CA GLN A 35 -10.56 -9.78 4.77
C GLN A 35 -10.35 -9.07 3.44
N TRP A 36 -11.24 -8.13 3.14
CA TRP A 36 -11.08 -7.20 2.03
C TRP A 36 -10.89 -5.77 2.55
N TYR A 37 -10.27 -4.95 1.71
CA TYR A 37 -9.86 -3.58 2.03
C TYR A 37 -10.31 -2.65 0.92
N VAL A 38 -10.78 -1.46 1.29
CA VAL A 38 -11.14 -0.40 0.34
C VAL A 38 -10.42 0.86 0.75
N ALA A 39 -9.75 1.48 -0.23
CA ALA A 39 -9.17 2.79 -0.11
C ALA A 39 -9.96 3.78 -0.99
N ALA A 40 -10.11 5.02 -0.51
CA ALA A 40 -10.66 6.10 -1.29
C ALA A 40 -9.81 6.40 -2.53
N ALA A 41 -10.40 7.09 -3.50
CA ALA A 41 -9.71 7.52 -4.69
C ALA A 41 -8.50 8.41 -4.34
N GLN A 42 -7.47 8.33 -5.18
CA GLN A 42 -6.26 9.16 -5.05
C GLN A 42 -6.63 10.65 -5.04
N GLY A 43 -6.02 11.41 -4.15
CA GLY A 43 -6.37 12.81 -3.88
C GLY A 43 -7.28 13.02 -2.66
N THR A 44 -7.69 11.93 -1.99
CA THR A 44 -8.35 11.98 -0.68
C THR A 44 -7.32 11.83 0.43
N ASP A 45 -7.29 12.76 1.39
CA ASP A 45 -6.37 12.73 2.55
C ASP A 45 -6.73 11.60 3.52
N THR A 46 -6.08 10.44 3.33
CA THR A 46 -6.32 9.23 4.13
C THR A 46 -5.12 8.83 4.95
N ILE A 47 -3.93 8.86 4.34
CA ILE A 47 -2.65 8.58 4.99
C ILE A 47 -1.70 9.72 4.65
N GLU A 48 -1.07 10.29 5.66
CA GLU A 48 0.03 11.23 5.49
C GLU A 48 1.36 10.53 5.78
N VAL A 49 2.34 10.77 4.91
CA VAL A 49 3.72 10.39 5.11
C VAL A 49 4.53 11.67 5.26
N ALA A 50 5.22 11.82 6.38
CA ALA A 50 6.07 12.96 6.68
C ALA A 50 7.52 12.49 6.81
N TYR A 51 8.44 13.25 6.21
CA TYR A 51 9.87 12.99 6.29
C TYR A 51 10.52 14.01 7.21
N LEU A 52 11.47 13.57 8.03
CA LEU A 52 12.21 14.47 8.91
C LEU A 52 12.98 15.48 8.05
N ASP A 53 12.81 16.77 8.35
CA ASP A 53 13.38 17.90 7.60
C ASP A 53 13.07 17.89 6.09
N GLY A 54 12.02 17.17 5.66
CA GLY A 54 11.63 17.05 4.26
C GLY A 54 12.54 16.17 3.40
N MET A 55 13.43 15.37 4.01
CA MET A 55 14.33 14.48 3.28
C MET A 55 13.63 13.15 2.95
N ASP A 56 13.09 13.03 1.73
CA ASP A 56 12.36 11.86 1.23
C ASP A 56 13.27 10.74 0.67
N VAL A 57 14.57 11.01 0.56
CA VAL A 57 15.60 10.08 0.11
C VAL A 57 16.41 9.52 1.28
N PRO A 58 16.76 8.22 1.24
CA PRO A 58 17.57 7.60 2.30
C PRO A 58 19.00 8.14 2.30
N TYR A 59 19.56 8.32 3.49
CA TYR A 59 20.96 8.65 3.70
C TYR A 59 21.84 7.42 3.56
N LEU A 60 22.90 7.54 2.76
CA LEU A 60 23.87 6.48 2.45
C LEU A 60 25.24 6.89 3.00
N GLU A 61 25.72 6.16 4.02
CA GLU A 61 27.11 6.27 4.49
C GLU A 61 27.88 5.03 4.04
N GLN A 62 29.09 5.24 3.55
CA GLN A 62 30.03 4.20 3.19
C GLN A 62 31.26 4.29 4.10
N MET A 63 31.68 3.16 4.67
CA MET A 63 32.95 3.05 5.37
C MET A 63 33.75 1.89 4.78
N ASP A 64 34.91 2.20 4.23
CA ASP A 64 35.84 1.19 3.73
C ASP A 64 36.50 0.46 4.92
N GLY A 65 36.52 -0.86 4.85
CA GLY A 65 37.01 -1.70 5.94
C GLY A 65 38.52 -1.63 6.11
N PHE A 66 38.99 -1.43 7.34
CA PHE A 66 40.42 -1.48 7.67
C PHE A 66 40.89 -2.91 8.02
N THR A 67 40.00 -3.72 8.60
CA THR A 67 40.30 -5.11 9.05
C THR A 67 39.85 -6.18 8.07
N VAL A 68 38.99 -5.83 7.11
CA VAL A 68 38.46 -6.74 6.09
C VAL A 68 38.37 -5.95 4.79
N ASP A 69 38.79 -6.57 3.68
CA ASP A 69 38.67 -5.98 2.35
C ASP A 69 37.21 -6.04 1.90
N GLY A 70 36.49 -4.96 2.18
CA GLY A 70 35.06 -4.84 1.97
C GLY A 70 34.55 -3.47 2.37
N VAL A 71 33.33 -3.18 1.94
CA VAL A 71 32.68 -1.89 2.15
C VAL A 71 31.47 -2.08 3.06
N ALA A 72 31.42 -1.34 4.16
CA ALA A 72 30.25 -1.27 5.02
C ALA A 72 29.33 -0.14 4.55
N TRP A 73 28.06 -0.47 4.33
CA TRP A 73 27.02 0.50 3.97
C TRP A 73 26.04 0.67 5.11
N LYS A 74 25.70 1.92 5.41
CA LYS A 74 24.62 2.26 6.33
C LYS A 74 23.58 3.06 5.59
N VAL A 75 22.36 2.50 5.58
CA VAL A 75 21.18 3.10 4.96
C VAL A 75 20.26 3.56 6.07
N ARG A 76 19.91 4.84 6.09
CA ARG A 76 18.97 5.43 7.07
C ARG A 76 17.89 6.21 6.37
N ILE A 77 16.67 6.13 6.88
CA ILE A 77 15.55 6.98 6.46
C ILE A 77 14.70 7.30 7.68
N ASP A 78 14.32 8.56 7.82
CA ASP A 78 13.50 9.04 8.92
C ASP A 78 12.13 9.46 8.36
N ALA A 79 11.16 8.56 8.48
CA ALA A 79 9.80 8.74 7.99
C ALA A 79 8.78 8.45 9.09
N GLY A 80 7.80 9.34 9.24
CA GLY A 80 6.61 9.17 10.07
C GLY A 80 5.39 8.96 9.20
N VAL A 81 4.43 8.17 9.69
CA VAL A 81 3.15 7.92 9.00
C VAL A 81 2.01 8.11 9.98
N ALA A 82 0.97 8.82 9.55
CA ALA A 82 -0.25 9.03 10.33
C ALA A 82 -1.50 8.77 9.48
N ALA A 83 -2.54 8.23 10.11
CA ALA A 83 -3.87 8.13 9.50
C ALA A 83 -4.61 9.46 9.72
N LEU A 84 -5.14 10.03 8.63
CA LEU A 84 -5.86 11.31 8.65
C LEU A 84 -7.37 11.10 8.76
N ASP A 85 -8.02 10.62 7.69
CA ASP A 85 -9.46 10.33 7.69
C ASP A 85 -9.74 8.82 7.67
N TYR A 86 -10.44 8.34 8.71
CA TYR A 86 -10.87 6.96 8.82
C TYR A 86 -11.88 6.55 7.75
N ARG A 87 -12.62 7.49 7.16
CA ARG A 87 -13.69 7.17 6.20
C ARG A 87 -13.14 6.64 4.88
N GLY A 88 -11.93 7.07 4.50
CA GLY A 88 -11.33 6.67 3.25
C GLY A 88 -10.57 5.35 3.31
N LEU A 89 -10.51 4.68 4.46
CA LEU A 89 -9.86 3.38 4.62
C LEU A 89 -10.77 2.43 5.41
N VAL A 90 -11.37 1.48 4.71
CA VAL A 90 -12.28 0.52 5.31
C VAL A 90 -11.69 -0.88 5.21
N LYS A 91 -11.79 -1.62 6.31
CA LYS A 91 -11.41 -3.02 6.42
C LYS A 91 -12.63 -3.85 6.79
N SER A 92 -12.82 -4.98 6.12
CA SER A 92 -13.84 -5.96 6.47
C SER A 92 -13.48 -6.75 7.74
N ASN A 93 -14.50 -7.20 8.48
CA ASN A 93 -14.32 -8.17 9.56
C ASN A 93 -13.99 -9.58 9.03
N GLY A 94 -14.19 -9.85 7.74
CA GLY A 94 -13.97 -11.16 7.12
C GLY A 94 -14.98 -12.22 7.55
N ALA A 95 -16.11 -11.82 8.13
CA ALA A 95 -17.24 -12.68 8.42
C ALA A 95 -18.21 -12.71 7.23
N ALA A 96 -18.84 -13.86 7.03
CA ALA A 96 -19.89 -14.06 6.02
C ALA A 96 -21.25 -13.58 6.51
#